data_AF-A0A9X2GGI6-F1
#
_entry.id   AF-A0A9X2GGI6-F1
#
_cell.length_a   1.000
_cell.length_b   1.000
_cell.length_c   1.000
_cell.angle_alpha   90.00
_cell.angle_beta   90.00
_cell.angle_gamma   90.00
#
_symmetry.space_group_name_H-M   'P 1'
#
loop_
_entity.id
_entity.type
_entity.pdbx_description
1 polymer ?
#
loop_
_entity_poly.entity_id
_entity_poly.type
_entity_poly.pdbx_seq_one_letter_code
_entity_poly.pdbx_strand_id
1 'polypeptide(L)'
;MTFSLPANGGDWIHLNIPTPVIVEDRRATLDRVLILFHARETSSLLHVHVWDGPNRILARDDLKIEGDHAHGLSGNNVFPVGRDGINFGCGISMFFAAGQIDSHVYIAGFGGDFSHNI
;
A
#
# COMPACT_ATOMS: atom_id res chain seq x y z
N MET A 1 -1.47 -0.13 13.48
CA MET A 1 -0.47 -1.15 13.89
C MET A 1 0.91 -0.51 13.89
N THR A 2 1.81 -0.92 14.77
CA THR A 2 3.20 -0.41 14.83
C THR A 2 4.18 -1.56 14.77
N PHE A 3 5.25 -1.40 14.00
CA PHE A 3 6.34 -2.35 13.85
C PHE A 3 7.66 -1.67 14.20
N SER A 4 8.60 -2.45 14.74
CA SER A 4 9.99 -2.05 14.92
C SER A 4 10.84 -2.65 13.83
N LEU A 5 11.75 -1.86 13.27
CA LEU A 5 12.73 -2.26 12.29
C LEU A 5 14.12 -2.08 12.92
N PRO A 6 14.96 -3.12 12.96
CA PRO A 6 16.33 -2.96 13.46
C PRO A 6 17.13 -2.06 12.53
N ALA A 7 18.17 -1.40 13.07
CA ALA A 7 19.11 -0.61 12.30
C ALA A 7 19.62 -1.37 11.07
N ASN A 8 19.61 -0.70 9.91
CA ASN A 8 19.96 -1.24 8.59
C ASN A 8 19.10 -2.43 8.11
N GLY A 9 18.01 -2.73 8.82
CA GLY A 9 17.05 -3.76 8.45
C GLY A 9 15.84 -3.21 7.71
N GLY A 10 15.07 -4.12 7.11
CA GLY A 10 13.80 -3.80 6.50
C GLY A 10 12.95 -5.05 6.35
N ASP A 11 11.65 -4.87 6.20
CA ASP A 11 10.71 -5.98 6.07
C ASP A 11 9.54 -5.65 5.14
N TRP A 12 8.95 -6.71 4.58
CA TRP A 12 7.74 -6.65 3.80
C TRP A 12 6.51 -6.80 4.69
N ILE A 13 5.55 -5.89 4.51
CA ILE A 13 4.23 -5.98 5.13
C ILE A 13 3.22 -6.21 4.02
N HIS A 14 2.38 -7.22 4.19
CA HIS A 14 1.36 -7.64 3.23
C HIS A 14 -0.04 -7.45 3.81
N LEU A 15 -0.87 -6.68 3.11
CA LEU A 15 -2.22 -6.32 3.53
C LEU A 15 -3.20 -6.68 2.42
N ASN A 16 -4.25 -7.43 2.75
CA ASN A 16 -5.28 -7.80 1.78
C ASN A 16 -6.54 -6.98 2.02
N ILE A 17 -7.10 -6.43 0.96
CA ILE A 17 -8.36 -5.69 0.97
C ILE A 17 -9.46 -6.66 0.50
N PRO A 18 -10.36 -7.10 1.39
CA PRO A 18 -11.55 -7.82 0.98
C PRO A 18 -12.39 -6.90 0.10
N THR A 19 -12.49 -7.21 -1.19
CA THR A 19 -13.18 -6.38 -2.17
C THR A 19 -14.39 -7.15 -2.69
N PRO A 20 -15.60 -6.56 -2.74
CA PRO A 20 -16.69 -7.12 -3.54
C PRO A 20 -16.29 -7.02 -5.00
N VAL A 21 -15.66 -8.09 -5.52
CA VAL A 21 -15.07 -8.10 -6.87
C VAL A 21 -16.09 -8.02 -8.00
N ILE A 22 -17.36 -8.34 -7.71
CA ILE A 22 -18.48 -8.26 -8.65
C ILE A 22 -19.63 -7.54 -7.95
N VAL A 23 -20.14 -6.49 -8.58
CA VAL A 23 -21.38 -5.80 -8.20
C VAL A 23 -22.20 -5.63 -9.47
N GLU A 24 -23.47 -6.06 -9.44
CA GLU A 24 -24.40 -5.98 -10.59
C GLU A 24 -23.79 -6.56 -11.89
N ASP A 25 -23.22 -7.77 -11.79
CA ASP A 25 -22.55 -8.51 -12.88
C ASP A 25 -21.34 -7.80 -13.54
N ARG A 26 -20.92 -6.65 -13.00
CA ARG A 26 -19.69 -5.95 -13.42
C ARG A 26 -18.57 -6.19 -12.41
N ARG A 27 -17.37 -6.45 -12.93
CA ARG A 27 -16.17 -6.50 -12.10
C ARG A 27 -15.70 -5.09 -11.71
N ALA A 28 -15.22 -4.95 -10.48
CA ALA A 28 -14.69 -3.69 -9.98
C ALA A 28 -13.49 -3.20 -10.80
N THR A 29 -13.45 -1.90 -11.07
CA THR A 29 -12.25 -1.18 -11.50
C THR A 29 -11.53 -0.66 -10.26
N LEU A 30 -10.26 -1.00 -10.09
CA LEU A 30 -9.40 -0.44 -9.04
C LEU A 30 -8.70 0.82 -9.56
N ASP A 31 -9.14 1.98 -9.08
CA ASP A 31 -8.63 3.27 -9.55
C ASP A 31 -7.27 3.59 -8.90
N ARG A 32 -7.20 3.46 -7.57
CA ARG A 32 -6.00 3.73 -6.77
C ARG A 32 -6.02 2.97 -5.45
N VAL A 33 -4.85 2.75 -4.87
CA VAL A 33 -4.69 2.30 -3.49
C VAL A 33 -4.15 3.41 -2.61
N LEU A 34 -4.48 3.36 -1.33
CA LEU A 34 -4.03 4.32 -0.32
C LEU A 34 -3.47 3.62 0.90
N ILE A 35 -2.42 4.19 1.48
CA ILE A 35 -1.73 3.67 2.65
C ILE A 35 -1.52 4.83 3.63
N LEU A 36 -2.17 4.83 4.78
CA LEU A 36 -1.94 5.83 5.81
C LEU A 36 -0.87 5.33 6.77
N PHE A 37 0.29 5.98 6.79
CA PHE A 37 1.44 5.52 7.58
C PHE A 37 2.29 6.67 8.12
N HIS A 38 3.09 6.39 9.15
CA HIS A 38 4.15 7.26 9.64
C HIS A 38 5.43 6.43 9.73
N ALA A 39 6.39 6.77 8.87
CA ALA A 39 7.75 6.24 8.90
C ALA A 39 8.58 7.11 9.87
N ARG A 40 8.85 6.58 11.06
CA ARG A 40 9.49 7.30 12.16
C ARG A 40 11.01 7.13 12.14
N GLU A 41 11.69 8.01 12.86
CA GLU A 41 13.15 8.04 13.00
C GLU A 41 13.86 8.10 11.64
N THR A 42 14.49 6.99 11.22
CA THR A 42 15.21 6.88 9.94
C THR A 42 14.56 5.88 8.99
N SER A 43 13.33 5.45 9.27
CA SER A 43 12.61 4.53 8.40
C SER A 43 12.05 5.23 7.17
N SER A 44 11.91 4.48 6.08
CA SER A 44 11.30 4.95 4.83
C SER A 44 10.52 3.83 4.15
N LEU A 45 9.45 4.21 3.45
CA LEU A 45 8.75 3.35 2.50
C LEU A 45 9.54 3.35 1.18
N LEU A 46 10.00 2.18 0.76
CA LEU A 46 10.84 2.04 -0.44
C LEU A 46 10.08 1.43 -1.61
N HIS A 47 9.22 0.45 -1.34
CA HIS A 47 8.49 -0.28 -2.38
C HIS A 47 7.01 -0.40 -2.05
N VAL A 48 6.16 -0.26 -3.05
CA VAL A 48 4.72 -0.55 -3.00
C VAL A 48 4.31 -1.36 -4.22
N HIS A 49 3.85 -2.58 -4.00
CA HIS A 49 3.33 -3.47 -5.03
C HIS A 49 1.85 -3.76 -4.78
N VAL A 50 1.05 -3.80 -5.84
CA VAL A 50 -0.39 -4.14 -5.78
C VAL A 50 -0.65 -5.41 -6.57
N TRP A 51 -1.55 -6.25 -6.06
CA TRP A 51 -1.80 -7.60 -6.53
C TRP A 51 -3.29 -7.87 -6.75
N ASP A 52 -3.62 -8.59 -7.81
CA ASP A 52 -4.91 -9.25 -8.03
C ASP A 52 -4.69 -10.77 -8.02
N GLY A 53 -4.90 -11.38 -6.85
CA GLY A 53 -4.50 -12.76 -6.59
C GLY A 53 -2.99 -12.95 -6.81
N PRO A 54 -2.54 -13.87 -7.68
CA PRO A 54 -1.12 -14.09 -7.95
C PRO A 54 -0.50 -13.03 -8.88
N ASN A 55 -1.32 -12.17 -9.50
CA ASN A 55 -0.85 -11.25 -10.53
C ASN A 55 -0.46 -9.91 -9.91
N ARG A 56 0.79 -9.49 -10.07
CA ARG A 56 1.20 -8.12 -9.71
C ARG A 56 0.68 -7.14 -10.75
N ILE A 57 -0.20 -6.23 -10.34
CA ILE A 57 -0.85 -5.24 -11.20
C ILE A 57 -0.25 -3.83 -11.06
N LEU A 58 0.53 -3.57 -10.00
CA LEU A 58 1.35 -2.36 -9.86
C LEU A 58 2.66 -2.69 -9.16
N ALA A 59 3.75 -2.04 -9.59
CA ALA A 59 5.00 -1.97 -8.87
C ALA A 59 5.51 -0.51 -8.86
N ARG A 60 5.77 0.01 -7.66
CA ARG A 60 6.43 1.27 -7.41
C ARG A 60 7.65 0.98 -6.55
N ASP A 61 8.82 1.16 -7.11
CA ASP A 61 10.09 0.86 -6.48
C ASP A 61 10.89 2.15 -6.26
N ASP A 62 11.85 2.10 -5.35
CA ASP A 62 12.80 3.19 -5.06
C ASP A 62 12.14 4.53 -4.65
N LEU A 63 11.01 4.46 -3.94
CA LEU A 63 10.19 5.63 -3.57
C LEU A 63 10.86 6.55 -2.54
N LYS A 64 11.55 5.97 -1.55
CA LYS A 64 12.15 6.64 -0.39
C LYS A 64 11.25 7.72 0.24
N ILE A 65 10.10 7.31 0.75
CA ILE A 65 9.13 8.20 1.40
C ILE A 65 9.29 8.11 2.92
N GLU A 66 9.52 9.26 3.55
CA GLU A 66 9.79 9.41 4.98
C GLU A 66 8.71 10.27 5.66
N GLY A 67 8.62 10.22 7.00
CA GLY A 67 7.78 11.10 7.80
C GLY A 67 6.33 10.63 7.99
N ASP A 68 5.47 11.57 8.38
CA ASP A 68 4.07 11.30 8.75
C ASP A 68 3.10 11.56 7.59
N HIS A 69 2.46 10.50 7.12
CA HIS A 69 1.40 10.48 6.11
C HIS A 69 0.15 9.75 6.64
N ALA A 70 -0.06 9.73 7.96
CA ALA A 70 -1.13 8.96 8.59
C ALA A 70 -2.47 9.72 8.68
N HIS A 71 -2.46 11.04 8.49
CA HIS A 71 -3.58 11.93 8.82
C HIS A 71 -4.42 12.40 7.62
N GLY A 72 -4.08 12.00 6.40
CA GLY A 72 -4.82 12.39 5.21
C GLY A 72 -4.17 11.89 3.93
N LEU A 73 -4.87 12.00 2.80
CA LEU A 73 -4.36 11.60 1.50
C LEU A 73 -3.41 12.66 0.92
N SER A 74 -2.33 12.20 0.32
CA SER A 74 -1.30 13.01 -0.34
C SER A 74 -0.68 12.25 -1.52
N GLY A 75 0.16 12.91 -2.31
CA GLY A 75 0.89 12.27 -3.40
C GLY A 75 1.88 11.18 -2.96
N ASN A 76 2.23 11.14 -1.67
CA ASN A 76 3.19 10.20 -1.10
C ASN A 76 2.53 8.94 -0.53
N ASN A 77 1.21 8.89 -0.48
CA ASN A 77 0.50 7.81 0.20
C ASN A 77 -0.72 7.31 -0.59
N VAL A 78 -0.85 7.78 -1.83
CA VAL A 78 -1.84 7.38 -2.83
C VAL A 78 -1.10 6.89 -4.07
N PHE A 79 -1.44 5.69 -4.53
CA PHE A 79 -0.80 5.05 -5.69
C PHE A 79 -1.87 4.73 -6.74
N PRO A 80 -1.91 5.48 -7.87
CA PRO A 80 -2.80 5.18 -8.98
C PRO A 80 -2.51 3.81 -9.59
N VAL A 81 -3.57 3.04 -9.85
CA VAL A 81 -3.50 1.70 -10.43
C VAL A 81 -4.20 1.66 -11.79
N GLY A 82 -5.46 2.12 -11.86
CA GLY A 82 -6.25 2.16 -13.10
C GLY A 82 -6.49 0.78 -13.73
N ARG A 83 -6.81 -0.24 -12.92
CA ARG A 83 -7.00 -1.61 -13.39
C ARG A 83 -8.47 -1.98 -13.40
N ASP A 84 -9.04 -2.18 -14.59
CA ASP A 84 -10.38 -2.75 -14.74
C ASP A 84 -10.37 -4.28 -14.54
N GLY A 85 -11.52 -4.81 -14.11
CA GLY A 85 -11.77 -6.25 -14.08
C GLY A 85 -11.00 -7.01 -13.00
N ILE A 86 -11.02 -6.53 -11.76
CA ILE A 86 -10.40 -7.26 -10.63
C ILE A 86 -11.04 -8.64 -10.46
N ASN A 87 -10.22 -9.68 -10.39
CA ASN A 87 -10.68 -11.08 -10.43
C ASN A 87 -10.89 -11.66 -9.04
N PHE A 88 -9.91 -11.48 -8.16
CA PHE A 88 -9.81 -12.14 -6.87
C PHE A 88 -9.86 -11.17 -5.70
N GLY A 89 -9.31 -9.96 -5.87
CA GLY A 89 -9.29 -8.92 -4.85
C GLY A 89 -8.05 -8.04 -4.99
N CYS A 90 -7.79 -7.21 -3.99
CA CYS A 90 -6.63 -6.33 -3.98
C CYS A 90 -5.69 -6.65 -2.81
N GLY A 91 -4.47 -7.06 -3.11
CA GLY A 91 -3.37 -7.16 -2.13
C GLY A 91 -2.42 -5.97 -2.27
N ILE A 92 -1.95 -5.42 -1.15
CA ILE A 92 -0.94 -4.38 -1.08
C ILE A 92 0.27 -4.93 -0.32
N SER A 93 1.42 -4.92 -0.97
CA SER A 93 2.71 -5.27 -0.36
C SER A 93 3.57 -4.02 -0.28
N MET A 94 4.13 -3.75 0.89
CA MET A 94 4.94 -2.57 1.15
C MET A 94 6.24 -2.96 1.83
N PHE A 95 7.36 -2.40 1.38
CA PHE A 95 8.65 -2.63 2.01
C PHE A 95 9.09 -1.36 2.72
N PHE A 96 9.33 -1.48 4.03
CA PHE A 96 9.94 -0.44 4.83
C PHE A 96 11.34 -0.85 5.25
N ALA A 97 12.26 0.11 5.30
CA ALA A 97 13.61 -0.10 5.83
C ALA A 97 14.00 1.03 6.77
N ALA A 98 14.74 0.68 7.81
CA ALA A 98 15.41 1.60 8.71
C ALA A 98 16.79 2.00 8.17
N GLY A 99 17.21 3.23 8.48
CA GLY A 99 18.58 3.69 8.31
C GLY A 99 19.50 3.17 9.41
N GLN A 100 20.40 4.02 9.91
CA GLN A 100 21.48 3.61 10.82
C GLN A 100 21.04 3.33 12.26
N ILE A 101 19.76 3.54 12.59
CA ILE A 101 19.22 3.31 13.94
C ILE A 101 17.93 2.49 13.88
N ASP A 102 17.64 1.80 14.97
CA ASP A 102 16.33 1.15 15.16
C ASP A 102 15.24 2.20 14.96
N SER A 103 14.25 1.85 14.14
CA SER A 103 13.21 2.76 13.70
C SER A 103 11.85 2.09 13.74
N HIS A 104 10.79 2.86 13.64
CA HIS A 104 9.43 2.35 13.75
C HIS A 104 8.57 2.76 12.55
N VAL A 105 7.63 1.89 12.21
CA VAL A 105 6.60 2.19 11.21
C VAL A 105 5.26 2.03 11.87
N TYR A 106 4.46 3.10 11.84
CA TYR A 106 3.06 3.06 12.23
C TYR A 106 2.18 3.06 10.97
N ILE A 107 1.28 2.09 10.85
CA ILE A 107 0.26 2.05 9.80
C ILE A 107 -1.09 2.34 10.46
N ALA A 108 -1.70 3.45 10.07
CA ALA A 108 -3.02 3.88 10.54
C ALA A 108 -4.15 3.19 9.77
N GLY A 109 -3.97 2.95 8.48
CA GLY A 109 -4.98 2.34 7.63
C GLY A 109 -4.49 2.09 6.21
N PHE A 110 -5.29 1.37 5.44
CA PHE A 110 -5.05 1.07 4.03
C PHE A 110 -6.39 0.86 3.34
N GLY A 111 -6.43 1.07 2.03
CA GLY A 111 -7.66 0.93 1.26
C GLY A 111 -7.43 1.03 -0.24
N GLY A 112 -8.52 0.91 -0.98
CA GLY A 112 -8.56 1.10 -2.43
C GLY A 112 -9.87 1.76 -2.81
N ASP A 113 -9.80 2.64 -3.80
CA ASP A 113 -10.99 3.21 -4.41
C ASP A 113 -11.38 2.31 -5.58
N PHE A 114 -12.58 1.75 -5.48
CA PHE A 114 -13.16 0.86 -6.48
C PHE A 114 -14.37 1.50 -7.10
N SER A 115 -14.42 1.51 -8.43
CA SER A 115 -15.56 1.98 -9.20
C SER A 115 -16.22 0.83 -9.97
N HIS A 116 -17.54 0.92 -10.10
CA HIS A 116 -18.37 0.03 -10.91
C HIS A 116 -19.20 0.92 -11.83
N ASN A 117 -18.53 1.72 -12.67
CA ASN A 117 -19.23 2.63 -13.57
C ASN A 117 -20.24 1.81 -14.41
N ILE A 118 -21.52 2.14 -14.23
CA ILE A 118 -22.67 1.57 -14.94
C ILE A 118 -22.87 2.36 -16.23
#